data_AF-A0A267T5J1-F1
#
_entry.id   AF-A0A267T5J1-F1
#
_cell.length_a   1.000
_cell.length_b   1.000
_cell.length_c   1.000
_cell.angle_alpha   90.00
_cell.angle_beta   90.00
_cell.angle_gamma   90.00
#
_symmetry.space_group_name_H-M   'P 1'
#
loop_
_entity.id
_entity.type
_entity.pdbx_description
1 polymer ?
#
loop_
_entity_poly.entity_id
_entity_poly.type
_entity_poly.pdbx_seq_one_letter_code
_entity_poly.pdbx_strand_id
1 'polypeptide(L)'
;MENQTTTTKVALKWGIIIGICSVVFSTLIMVLGMVGNQAIGFVAYIIIGIGVFMAMSAYKKENNGFMSYGQGLGIGALMAAVSGLLSSAYSFVYMKFIDPSVMDQIFKKAEADMEKKGLSPEQIDQAMEMSKVFMSPGAMFVWGVVGSILLGFVFSLIIAAFVKKDKPIFD
;
A
#
# COMPACT_ATOMS: atom_id res chain seq x y z
N MET A 1 -17.24 -7.91 -31.75
CA MET A 1 -16.69 -8.52 -30.51
C MET A 1 -15.91 -7.42 -29.80
N GLU A 2 -16.52 -6.75 -28.81
CA GLU A 2 -15.86 -5.67 -28.07
C GLU A 2 -14.63 -6.21 -27.32
N ASN A 3 -13.58 -5.39 -27.33
CA ASN A 3 -12.23 -5.75 -26.92
C ASN A 3 -12.18 -5.93 -25.38
N GLN A 4 -12.43 -7.15 -24.90
CA GLN A 4 -12.39 -7.50 -23.48
C GLN A 4 -11.05 -7.09 -22.85
N THR A 5 -11.12 -6.40 -21.71
CA THR A 5 -9.93 -5.87 -21.05
C THR A 5 -9.22 -6.99 -20.27
N THR A 6 -7.89 -6.96 -20.24
CA THR A 6 -7.09 -7.95 -19.50
C THR A 6 -6.90 -7.52 -18.04
N THR A 7 -6.71 -8.50 -17.15
CA THR A 7 -6.45 -8.25 -15.73
C THR A 7 -5.22 -7.37 -15.54
N THR A 8 -4.16 -7.64 -16.30
CA THR A 8 -2.92 -6.87 -16.31
C THR A 8 -3.15 -5.41 -16.69
N LYS A 9 -3.89 -5.15 -17.77
CA LYS A 9 -4.13 -3.77 -18.24
C LYS A 9 -4.87 -2.95 -17.18
N VAL A 10 -5.89 -3.52 -16.57
CA VAL A 10 -6.65 -2.84 -15.51
C VAL A 10 -5.81 -2.65 -14.25
N ALA A 11 -5.07 -3.68 -13.83
CA ALA A 11 -4.21 -3.61 -12.65
C ALA A 11 -3.10 -2.55 -12.80
N LEU A 12 -2.45 -2.46 -13.97
CA LEU A 12 -1.44 -1.44 -14.25
C LEU A 12 -2.05 -0.03 -14.21
N LYS A 13 -3.18 0.19 -14.90
CA LYS A 13 -3.87 1.49 -14.93
C LYS A 13 -4.22 1.97 -13.51
N TRP A 14 -4.90 1.13 -12.74
CA TRP A 14 -5.30 1.48 -11.38
C TRP A 14 -4.12 1.52 -10.42
N GLY A 15 -3.09 0.70 -10.64
CA GLY A 15 -1.87 0.70 -9.83
C GLY A 15 -1.11 2.01 -9.95
N ILE A 16 -1.05 2.59 -11.16
CA ILE A 16 -0.47 3.91 -11.38
C ILE A 16 -1.32 5.00 -10.73
N ILE A 17 -2.64 4.98 -10.94
CA ILE A 17 -3.56 5.99 -10.34
C ILE A 17 -3.43 5.99 -8.82
N ILE A 18 -3.56 4.82 -8.19
CA ILE A 18 -3.48 4.65 -6.74
C ILE A 18 -2.07 4.91 -6.22
N GLY A 19 -1.03 4.55 -6.98
CA GLY A 19 0.36 4.90 -6.68
C GLY A 19 0.56 6.41 -6.60
N ILE A 20 0.06 7.17 -7.58
CA ILE A 20 0.13 8.64 -7.59
C ILE A 20 -0.66 9.22 -6.41
N CYS A 21 -1.90 8.74 -6.16
CA CYS A 21 -2.67 9.16 -4.99
C CYS A 21 -1.91 8.89 -3.68
N SER A 22 -1.23 7.75 -3.58
CA SER A 22 -0.43 7.38 -2.41
C SER A 22 0.80 8.27 -2.26
N VAL A 23 1.46 8.65 -3.37
CA VAL A 23 2.58 9.61 -3.34
C VAL A 23 2.11 10.98 -2.85
N VAL A 24 0.99 11.49 -3.37
CA VAL A 24 0.42 12.76 -2.91
C VAL A 24 0.07 12.68 -1.44
N PHE A 25 -0.59 11.60 -1.01
CA PHE A 25 -0.91 11.38 0.40
C PHE A 25 0.36 11.35 1.27
N SER A 26 1.38 10.56 0.91
CA SER A 26 2.65 10.52 1.63
C SER A 26 3.32 11.89 1.73
N THR A 27 3.31 12.66 0.65
CA THR A 27 3.84 14.03 0.63
C THR A 27 3.15 14.89 1.68
N LEU A 28 1.82 14.86 1.73
CA LEU A 28 1.04 15.63 2.71
C LEU A 28 1.40 15.22 4.14
N ILE A 29 1.52 13.93 4.42
CA ILE A 29 1.85 13.45 5.76
C ILE A 29 3.25 13.88 6.19
N MET A 30 4.22 13.86 5.27
CA MET A 30 5.59 14.29 5.54
C MET A 30 5.68 15.80 5.76
N VAL A 31 5.07 16.61 4.89
CA VAL A 31 5.11 18.08 4.99
C VAL A 31 4.33 18.61 6.19
N LEU A 32 3.23 17.95 6.57
CA LEU A 32 2.43 18.33 7.75
C LEU A 32 3.02 17.82 9.07
N GLY A 33 4.17 17.13 9.06
CA GLY A 33 4.79 16.56 10.28
C GLY A 33 3.95 15.47 10.94
N MET A 34 3.07 14.83 10.17
CA MET A 34 2.11 13.83 10.66
C MET A 34 2.65 12.40 10.61
N VAL A 35 3.94 12.24 10.31
CA VAL A 35 4.61 10.96 10.18
C VAL A 35 4.50 10.15 11.49
N GLY A 36 4.27 8.84 11.35
CA GLY A 36 4.06 7.92 12.48
C GLY A 36 2.75 8.11 13.24
N ASN A 37 1.80 8.94 12.77
CA ASN A 37 0.45 8.98 13.32
C ASN A 37 -0.32 7.73 12.86
N GLN A 38 -0.71 6.87 13.82
CA GLN A 38 -1.39 5.61 13.52
C GLN A 38 -2.76 5.80 12.84
N ALA A 39 -3.55 6.78 13.27
CA ALA A 39 -4.86 7.07 12.69
C ALA A 39 -4.75 7.43 11.19
N ILE A 40 -3.72 8.21 10.86
CA ILE A 40 -3.41 8.58 9.48
C ILE A 40 -2.89 7.38 8.68
N GLY A 41 -2.14 6.48 9.31
CA GLY A 41 -1.71 5.21 8.69
C GLY A 41 -2.89 4.36 8.18
N PHE A 42 -4.02 4.33 8.90
CA PHE A 42 -5.22 3.62 8.44
C PHE A 42 -5.80 4.19 7.15
N VAL A 43 -5.64 5.49 6.89
CA VAL A 43 -6.09 6.11 5.64
C VAL A 43 -5.35 5.53 4.43
N ALA A 44 -4.06 5.21 4.56
CA ALA A 44 -3.30 4.54 3.49
C ALA A 44 -3.89 3.17 3.14
N TYR A 45 -4.35 2.41 4.14
CA TYR A 45 -5.02 1.12 3.91
C TYR A 45 -6.37 1.30 3.22
N ILE A 46 -7.12 2.33 3.56
CA ILE A 46 -8.38 2.68 2.88
C ILE A 46 -8.12 3.01 1.42
N ILE A 47 -7.06 3.78 1.10
CA ILE A 47 -6.68 4.11 -0.29
C ILE A 47 -6.43 2.83 -1.11
N ILE A 48 -5.64 1.89 -0.57
CA ILE A 48 -5.39 0.60 -1.24
C ILE A 48 -6.70 -0.18 -1.41
N GLY A 49 -7.52 -0.29 -0.37
CA GLY A 49 -8.78 -1.03 -0.41
C GLY A 49 -9.77 -0.48 -1.44
N ILE A 50 -9.94 0.85 -1.48
CA ILE A 50 -10.72 1.53 -2.52
C ILE A 50 -10.12 1.26 -3.90
N GLY A 51 -8.80 1.35 -4.03
CA GLY A 51 -8.09 1.04 -5.27
C GLY A 51 -8.38 -0.37 -5.80
N VAL A 52 -8.33 -1.38 -4.93
CA VAL A 52 -8.65 -2.77 -5.27
C VAL A 52 -10.10 -2.89 -5.73
N PHE A 53 -11.04 -2.31 -4.98
CA PHE A 53 -12.46 -2.32 -5.32
C PHE A 53 -12.75 -1.63 -6.67
N MET A 54 -12.15 -0.46 -6.92
CA MET A 54 -12.31 0.27 -8.17
C MET A 54 -11.71 -0.48 -9.36
N ALA A 55 -10.53 -1.10 -9.18
CA ALA A 55 -9.89 -1.89 -10.22
C ALA A 55 -10.75 -3.11 -10.62
N MET A 56 -11.26 -3.86 -9.64
CA MET A 56 -12.15 -5.00 -9.91
C MET A 56 -13.47 -4.56 -10.56
N SER A 57 -14.06 -3.48 -10.07
CA SER A 57 -15.31 -2.94 -10.61
C SER A 57 -15.15 -2.47 -12.06
N ALA A 58 -14.03 -1.82 -12.38
CA ALA A 58 -13.68 -1.42 -13.74
C ALA A 58 -13.48 -2.63 -14.65
N TYR A 59 -12.73 -3.64 -14.20
CA TYR A 59 -12.53 -4.88 -14.95
C TYR A 59 -13.86 -5.57 -15.25
N LYS A 60 -14.74 -5.68 -14.25
CA LYS A 60 -16.06 -6.29 -14.40
C LYS A 60 -16.92 -5.52 -15.40
N LYS A 61 -16.94 -4.19 -15.32
CA LYS A 61 -17.69 -3.32 -16.26
C LYS A 61 -17.21 -3.50 -17.70
N GLU A 62 -15.90 -3.57 -17.91
CA GLU A 62 -15.28 -3.75 -19.23
C GLU A 62 -15.33 -5.20 -19.74
N ASN A 63 -15.80 -6.16 -18.93
CA ASN A 63 -15.93 -7.57 -19.29
C ASN A 63 -17.36 -8.09 -19.13
N ASN A 64 -18.33 -7.33 -19.62
CA ASN A 64 -19.75 -7.70 -19.67
C ASN A 64 -20.38 -7.98 -18.29
N GLY A 65 -19.85 -7.36 -17.24
CA GLY A 65 -20.32 -7.56 -15.88
C GLY A 65 -19.77 -8.81 -15.20
N PHE A 66 -18.78 -9.49 -15.79
CA PHE A 66 -18.22 -10.73 -15.24
C PHE A 66 -16.77 -10.59 -14.77
N MET A 67 -16.45 -11.30 -13.70
CA MET A 67 -15.11 -11.42 -13.15
C MET A 67 -15.07 -12.66 -12.26
N SER A 68 -14.13 -13.58 -12.53
CA SER A 68 -13.89 -14.73 -11.67
C SER A 68 -13.11 -14.32 -10.41
N TYR A 69 -13.17 -15.13 -9.37
CA TYR A 69 -12.45 -14.87 -8.12
C TYR A 69 -10.94 -14.74 -8.36
N GLY A 70 -10.33 -15.66 -9.11
CA GLY A 70 -8.90 -15.64 -9.42
C GLY A 70 -8.47 -14.41 -10.23
N GLN A 71 -9.32 -13.92 -11.13
CA GLN A 71 -9.07 -12.65 -11.84
C GLN A 71 -9.03 -11.49 -10.85
N GLY A 72 -9.95 -11.44 -9.89
CA GLY A 72 -9.95 -10.45 -8.82
C GLY A 72 -8.66 -10.47 -8.00
N LEU A 73 -8.20 -11.67 -7.59
CA LEU A 73 -6.96 -11.81 -6.83
C LEU A 73 -5.75 -11.26 -7.59
N GLY A 74 -5.62 -11.64 -8.87
CA GLY A 74 -4.54 -11.18 -9.73
C GLY A 74 -4.57 -9.67 -9.95
N ILE A 75 -5.77 -9.09 -10.14
CA ILE A 75 -5.93 -7.64 -10.27
C ILE A 75 -5.45 -6.93 -8.99
N GLY A 76 -5.94 -7.36 -7.82
CA GLY A 76 -5.61 -6.70 -6.56
C GLY A 76 -4.12 -6.79 -6.20
N ALA A 77 -3.52 -7.97 -6.37
CA ALA A 77 -2.09 -8.17 -6.10
C ALA A 77 -1.20 -7.34 -7.02
N LEU A 78 -1.44 -7.37 -8.34
CA LEU A 78 -0.63 -6.64 -9.31
C LEU A 78 -0.83 -5.12 -9.20
N MET A 79 -2.06 -4.66 -8.97
CA MET A 79 -2.36 -3.25 -8.73
C MET A 79 -1.61 -2.73 -7.48
N ALA A 80 -1.61 -3.51 -6.40
CA ALA A 80 -0.92 -3.18 -5.16
C ALA A 80 0.62 -3.26 -5.29
N ALA A 81 1.13 -4.14 -6.14
CA ALA A 81 2.55 -4.18 -6.48
C ALA A 81 3.00 -2.89 -7.17
N VAL A 82 2.24 -2.45 -8.18
CA VAL A 82 2.56 -1.24 -8.96
C VAL A 82 2.44 0.01 -8.09
N SER A 83 1.32 0.15 -7.36
CA SER A 83 1.09 1.31 -6.49
C SER A 83 2.10 1.38 -5.35
N GLY A 84 2.41 0.24 -4.71
CA GLY A 84 3.40 0.18 -3.65
C GLY A 84 4.83 0.38 -4.11
N LEU A 85 5.17 -0.06 -5.33
CA LEU A 85 6.46 0.27 -5.94
C LEU A 85 6.61 1.78 -6.12
N LEU A 86 5.60 2.44 -6.67
CA LEU A 86 5.61 3.89 -6.86
C LEU A 86 5.71 4.64 -5.53
N SER A 87 4.86 4.30 -4.55
CA SER A 87 4.84 5.00 -3.26
C SER A 87 6.10 4.73 -2.42
N SER A 88 6.65 3.51 -2.46
CA SER A 88 7.89 3.17 -1.76
C SER A 88 9.10 3.82 -2.42
N ALA A 89 9.17 3.84 -3.76
CA ALA A 89 10.24 4.53 -4.48
C ALA A 89 10.24 6.03 -4.16
N TYR A 90 9.08 6.67 -4.17
CA TYR A 90 8.93 8.06 -3.75
C TYR A 90 9.39 8.27 -2.31
N SER A 91 8.90 7.43 -1.37
CA SER A 91 9.25 7.54 0.05
C SER A 91 10.75 7.42 0.28
N PHE A 92 11.40 6.47 -0.41
CA PHE A 92 12.86 6.33 -0.40
C PHE A 92 13.56 7.59 -0.88
N VAL A 93 13.14 8.13 -2.03
CA VAL A 93 13.73 9.36 -2.59
C VAL A 93 13.54 10.53 -1.63
N TYR A 94 12.35 10.66 -1.05
CA TYR A 94 12.03 11.74 -0.13
C TYR A 94 12.91 11.69 1.11
N MET A 95 12.94 10.55 1.80
CA MET A 95 13.68 10.38 3.05
C MET A 95 15.20 10.38 2.87
N LYS A 96 15.70 10.08 1.67
CA LYS A 96 17.15 10.03 1.43
C LYS A 96 17.69 11.33 0.83
N PHE A 97 16.93 12.00 -0.03
CA PHE A 97 17.44 13.11 -0.84
C PHE A 97 16.67 14.43 -0.69
N ILE A 98 15.41 14.39 -0.25
CA ILE A 98 14.58 15.61 -0.13
C ILE A 98 14.63 16.13 1.32
N ASP A 99 14.23 15.28 2.27
CA ASP A 99 14.23 15.62 3.69
C ASP A 99 14.68 14.41 4.55
N PRO A 100 15.98 14.30 4.81
CA PRO A 100 16.54 13.27 5.70
C PRO A 100 16.08 13.39 7.15
N SER A 101 15.62 14.56 7.60
CA SER A 101 15.23 14.79 8.99
C SER A 101 13.96 14.02 9.38
N VAL A 102 13.17 13.56 8.40
CA VAL A 102 12.00 12.72 8.64
C VAL A 102 12.36 11.44 9.39
N MET A 103 13.54 10.85 9.13
CA MET A 103 13.97 9.65 9.87
C MET A 103 14.21 9.95 11.34
N ASP A 104 14.83 11.08 11.66
CA ASP A 104 15.03 11.49 13.06
C ASP A 104 13.69 11.73 13.77
N GLN A 105 12.71 12.31 13.06
CA GLN A 105 11.36 12.50 13.60
C GLN A 105 10.66 11.16 13.88
N ILE A 106 10.81 10.18 12.99
CA ILE A 106 10.26 8.83 13.19
C ILE A 106 10.90 8.17 14.40
N PHE A 107 12.23 8.22 14.53
CA PHE A 107 12.93 7.60 15.65
C PHE A 107 12.58 8.25 16.99
N LYS A 108 12.56 9.58 17.07
CA LYS A 108 12.14 10.30 18.29
C LYS A 108 10.71 9.96 18.70
N LYS A 109 9.82 9.81 17.71
CA LYS A 109 8.43 9.42 17.99
C LYS A 109 8.33 7.97 18.48
N ALA A 110 9.06 7.06 17.85
CA ALA A 110 9.09 5.66 18.24
C ALA A 110 9.60 5.50 19.68
N GLU A 111 10.66 6.21 20.04
CA GLU A 111 11.21 6.28 21.40
C GLU A 111 10.17 6.79 22.40
N ALA A 112 9.57 7.97 22.15
CA ALA A 112 8.54 8.55 23.00
C ALA A 112 7.30 7.65 23.15
N ASP A 113 6.92 6.91 22.11
CA ASP A 113 5.81 5.97 22.17
C ASP A 113 6.16 4.69 22.97
N MET A 114 7.43 4.29 23.03
CA MET A 114 7.90 3.19 23.89
C MET A 114 8.02 3.61 25.35
N GLU A 115 8.50 4.83 25.62
CA GLU A 115 8.50 5.42 26.97
C GLU A 115 7.08 5.48 27.54
N LYS A 116 6.10 5.94 26.74
CA LYS A 116 4.67 5.97 27.14
C LYS A 116 4.10 4.58 27.42
N LYS A 117 4.66 3.54 26.82
CA LYS A 117 4.29 2.14 27.09
C LYS A 117 4.99 1.57 28.34
N GLY A 118 5.86 2.35 28.99
CA GLY A 118 6.53 1.97 30.23
C GLY A 118 7.70 1.01 30.03
N LEU A 119 8.32 0.98 28.84
CA LEU A 119 9.53 0.18 28.60
C LEU A 119 10.72 0.76 29.37
N SER A 120 11.65 -0.10 29.81
CA SER A 120 12.88 0.36 30.46
C SER A 120 13.84 1.02 29.45
N PRO A 121 14.75 1.91 29.88
CA PRO A 121 15.74 2.52 29.00
C PRO A 121 16.54 1.49 28.19
N GLU A 122 16.94 0.38 28.81
CA GLU A 122 17.70 -0.69 28.14
C GLU A 122 16.87 -1.39 27.06
N GLN A 123 15.57 -1.57 27.29
CA GLN A 123 14.65 -2.15 26.30
C GLN A 123 14.43 -1.20 25.12
N ILE A 124 14.33 0.10 25.40
CA ILE A 124 14.17 1.14 24.38
C ILE A 124 15.42 1.19 23.51
N ASP A 125 16.61 1.25 24.10
CA ASP A 125 17.88 1.29 23.37
C ASP A 125 18.03 0.07 22.45
N GLN A 126 17.75 -1.13 22.97
CA GLN A 126 17.80 -2.37 22.19
C GLN A 126 16.79 -2.35 21.03
N ALA A 127 15.56 -1.89 21.28
CA ALA A 127 14.54 -1.77 20.25
C ALA A 127 14.92 -0.74 19.16
N MET A 128 15.54 0.36 19.56
CA MET A 128 15.99 1.42 18.66
C MET A 128 17.17 0.97 17.78
N GLU A 129 18.13 0.20 18.31
CA GLU A 129 19.21 -0.37 17.50
C GLU A 129 18.67 -1.30 16.41
N MET A 130 17.76 -2.22 16.76
CA MET A 130 17.10 -3.07 15.76
C MET A 130 16.32 -2.23 14.75
N SER A 131 15.57 -1.23 15.24
CA SER A 131 14.75 -0.36 14.39
C SER A 131 15.61 0.36 13.35
N LYS A 132 16.79 0.89 13.72
CA LYS A 132 17.69 1.57 12.76
C LYS A 132 18.06 0.70 11.55
N VAL A 133 18.23 -0.60 11.74
CA VAL A 133 18.55 -1.54 10.65
C VAL A 133 17.33 -1.75 9.74
N PHE A 134 16.18 -2.11 10.32
CA PHE A 134 14.95 -2.41 9.58
C PHE A 134 14.27 -1.18 8.98
N MET A 135 14.52 0.00 9.54
CA MET A 135 13.97 1.29 9.13
C MET A 135 14.96 2.10 8.29
N SER A 136 16.09 1.52 7.87
CA SER A 136 16.94 2.15 6.87
C SER A 136 16.12 2.42 5.59
N PRO A 137 16.36 3.52 4.85
CA PRO A 137 15.56 3.85 3.68
C PRO A 137 15.47 2.70 2.66
N GLY A 138 16.57 1.98 2.44
CA GLY A 138 16.59 0.81 1.54
C GLY A 138 15.74 -0.35 2.04
N ALA A 139 15.79 -0.65 3.34
CA ALA A 139 14.94 -1.68 3.93
C ALA A 139 13.45 -1.27 3.90
N MET A 140 13.14 -0.01 4.20
CA MET A 140 11.78 0.53 4.10
C MET A 140 11.23 0.44 2.68
N PHE A 141 12.06 0.69 1.65
CA PHE A 141 11.65 0.50 0.26
C PHE A 141 11.23 -0.94 -0.01
N VAL A 142 12.10 -1.91 0.32
CA VAL A 142 11.82 -3.34 0.09
C VAL A 142 10.59 -3.80 0.86
N TRP A 143 10.52 -3.50 2.16
CA TRP A 143 9.39 -3.87 3.01
C TRP A 143 8.11 -3.13 2.63
N GLY A 144 8.19 -1.90 2.14
CA GLY A 144 7.06 -1.15 1.62
C GLY A 144 6.43 -1.83 0.41
N VAL A 145 7.26 -2.28 -0.55
CA VAL A 145 6.79 -3.00 -1.74
C VAL A 145 6.25 -4.38 -1.39
N VAL A 146 6.95 -5.16 -0.59
CA VAL A 146 6.48 -6.50 -0.19
C VAL A 146 5.20 -6.38 0.64
N GLY A 147 5.16 -5.45 1.59
CA GLY A 147 4.00 -5.17 2.43
C GLY A 147 2.79 -4.73 1.63
N SER A 148 2.96 -3.89 0.60
CA SER A 148 1.85 -3.47 -0.25
C SER A 148 1.26 -4.63 -1.04
N ILE A 149 2.11 -5.52 -1.58
CA ILE A 149 1.66 -6.69 -2.34
C ILE A 149 0.85 -7.63 -1.45
N LEU A 150 1.38 -7.95 -0.26
CA LEU A 150 0.70 -8.80 0.72
C LEU A 150 -0.64 -8.18 1.14
N LEU A 151 -0.65 -6.88 1.45
CA LEU A 151 -1.86 -6.18 1.85
C LEU A 151 -2.89 -6.13 0.72
N GLY A 152 -2.46 -5.84 -0.51
CA GLY A 152 -3.32 -5.84 -1.70
C GLY A 152 -3.90 -7.22 -1.99
N PHE A 153 -3.12 -8.28 -1.75
CA PHE A 153 -3.60 -9.65 -1.83
C PHE A 153 -4.64 -9.96 -0.73
N VAL A 154 -4.41 -9.55 0.51
CA VAL A 154 -5.40 -9.71 1.59
C VAL A 154 -6.70 -8.97 1.26
N PHE A 155 -6.62 -7.71 0.83
CA PHE A 155 -7.80 -6.96 0.39
C PHE A 155 -8.48 -7.61 -0.80
N SER A 156 -7.72 -8.18 -1.74
CA SER A 156 -8.31 -8.82 -2.91
C SER A 156 -9.06 -10.09 -2.54
N LEU A 157 -8.59 -10.88 -1.57
CA LEU A 157 -9.30 -12.04 -1.05
C LEU A 157 -10.69 -11.68 -0.54
N ILE A 158 -10.78 -10.58 0.21
CA ILE A 158 -12.02 -10.09 0.82
C ILE A 158 -12.92 -9.49 -0.27
N ILE A 159 -12.42 -8.51 -1.02
CA ILE A 159 -13.23 -7.74 -1.97
C ILE A 159 -13.69 -8.59 -3.14
N ALA A 160 -12.84 -9.49 -3.67
CA ALA A 160 -13.23 -10.38 -4.76
C ALA A 160 -14.37 -11.32 -4.35
N ALA A 161 -14.49 -11.69 -3.07
CA ALA A 161 -15.57 -12.55 -2.58
C ALA A 161 -16.95 -11.89 -2.77
N PHE A 162 -17.01 -10.55 -2.62
CA PHE A 162 -18.24 -9.77 -2.80
C PHE A 162 -18.45 -9.31 -4.25
N VAL A 163 -17.37 -9.02 -4.99
CA VAL A 163 -17.46 -8.44 -6.33
C VAL A 163 -17.59 -9.49 -7.44
N LYS A 164 -17.15 -10.73 -7.21
CA LYS A 164 -17.13 -11.78 -8.25
C LYS A 164 -18.51 -11.98 -8.90
N LYS A 165 -18.49 -12.27 -10.19
CA LYS A 165 -19.65 -12.76 -10.94
C LYS A 165 -19.13 -13.64 -12.07
N ASP A 166 -19.28 -14.94 -11.89
CA ASP A 166 -18.81 -15.94 -12.85
C ASP A 166 -19.70 -15.87 -14.11
N LYS A 167 -19.09 -16.10 -15.29
CA LYS A 167 -19.86 -16.21 -16.54
C LYS A 167 -20.75 -17.47 -16.49
N PRO A 168 -22.01 -17.41 -16.94
CA PRO A 168 -22.83 -18.61 -17.10
C PRO A 168 -22.11 -19.63 -17.98
N ILE A 169 -22.18 -20.90 -17.60
CA ILE A 169 -21.55 -22.01 -18.35
C ILE A 169 -22.36 -22.33 -19.62
N PHE A 170 -23.64 -21.94 -19.64
CA PHE A 170 -24.56 -22.13 -20.75
C PHE A 170 -25.12 -20.75 -21.15
N ASP A 171 -24.68 -20.25 -22.31
CA ASP A 171 -25.33 -19.24 -23.14
C ASP A 171 -25.40 -19.79 -24.57
#